data_AF-A0A7V8BTL4-F1
#
_entry.id   AF-A0A7V8BTL4-F1
#
_cell.length_a   1.000
_cell.length_b   1.000
_cell.length_c   1.000
_cell.angle_alpha   90.00
_cell.angle_beta   90.00
_cell.angle_gamma   90.00
#
_symmetry.space_group_name_H-M   'P 1'
#
loop_
_entity.id
_entity.type
_entity.pdbx_description
1 polymer ?
#
loop_
_entity_poly.entity_id
_entity_poly.type
_entity_poly.pdbx_seq_one_letter_code
_entity_poly.pdbx_strand_id
1 'polypeptide(L)'
;MARKSKQGICCICGAIGKLSYEHVPPQKAYNDATAIEYEWEDSSLTGKRGKGRQRQGGLGAYTLCEQCNANTGSWYGSEYVKWARTGHSILQQWMNLGVSESTFTILNVYPLRFLKQTVTMFFSLIGQYSGPVFSANHPQLMEFVLDRQNNQLPDGFRFWMNFYPYNYSGPTSLRRMPLAAKITVIQDANGRPIRVQNAATFEEIAHPPFALYMTMDNGVFPNAQEITAFKQCGYDEMVNIPLTLRVMNSSSRYPGA
;
A
#
# COMPACT_ATOMS: atom_id res chain seq x y z
N MET A 1 -18.74 -13.98 -21.78
CA MET A 1 -17.88 -15.14 -21.46
C MET A 1 -17.74 -15.24 -19.95
N ALA A 2 -18.17 -16.34 -19.34
CA ALA A 2 -17.97 -16.56 -17.90
C ALA A 2 -16.46 -16.60 -17.60
N ARG A 3 -15.98 -15.70 -16.74
CA ARG A 3 -14.58 -15.69 -16.28
C ARG A 3 -14.31 -17.06 -15.63
N LYS A 4 -13.36 -17.84 -16.16
CA LYS A 4 -12.92 -19.09 -15.54
C LYS A 4 -12.60 -18.82 -14.07
N SER A 5 -13.18 -19.60 -13.16
CA SER A 5 -12.89 -19.51 -11.74
C SER A 5 -11.40 -19.81 -11.52
N LYS A 6 -10.71 -18.93 -10.80
CA LYS A 6 -9.33 -19.19 -10.38
C LYS A 6 -9.37 -19.95 -9.06
N GLN A 7 -8.88 -21.18 -9.05
CA GLN A 7 -8.66 -21.95 -7.83
C GLN A 7 -7.28 -21.58 -7.26
N GLY A 8 -7.14 -21.58 -5.95
CA GLY A 8 -5.88 -21.34 -5.27
C GLY A 8 -6.05 -21.29 -3.76
N ILE A 9 -5.02 -20.79 -3.06
CA ILE A 9 -5.01 -20.67 -1.61
C ILE A 9 -5.19 -19.20 -1.23
N CYS A 10 -6.11 -18.93 -0.30
CA CYS A 10 -6.33 -17.57 0.20
C CYS A 10 -5.07 -17.05 0.90
N CYS A 11 -4.59 -15.88 0.49
CA CYS A 11 -3.38 -15.25 1.03
C CYS A 11 -3.57 -14.63 2.42
N ILE A 12 -4.80 -14.62 2.95
CA ILE A 12 -5.09 -14.25 4.35
C ILE A 12 -5.32 -15.53 5.16
N CYS A 13 -6.46 -16.20 4.97
CA CYS A 13 -6.84 -17.33 5.84
C CYS A 13 -6.25 -18.70 5.48
N GLY A 14 -5.52 -18.84 4.37
CA GLY A 14 -4.95 -20.12 3.95
C GLY A 14 -5.95 -21.15 3.40
N ALA A 15 -7.24 -20.83 3.31
CA ALA A 15 -8.24 -21.74 2.77
C ALA A 15 -8.02 -22.02 1.27
N ILE A 16 -8.15 -23.29 0.87
CA ILE A 16 -8.07 -23.73 -0.53
C ILE A 16 -9.45 -23.59 -1.17
N GLY A 17 -9.54 -22.92 -2.32
CA GLY A 17 -10.78 -22.84 -3.07
C GLY A 17 -10.78 -21.74 -4.13
N LYS A 18 -11.98 -21.29 -4.49
CA LYS A 18 -12.18 -20.24 -5.49
C LYS A 18 -11.68 -18.91 -4.94
N LEU A 19 -10.71 -18.32 -5.63
CA LEU A 19 -10.25 -16.97 -5.37
C LEU A 19 -11.15 -15.96 -6.07
N SER A 20 -11.40 -14.86 -5.37
CA SER A 20 -12.08 -13.68 -5.85
C SER A 20 -11.07 -12.62 -6.27
N TYR A 21 -11.44 -11.77 -7.22
CA TYR A 21 -10.59 -10.65 -7.63
C TYR A 21 -10.74 -9.55 -6.59
N GLU A 22 -9.64 -9.11 -6.01
CA GLU A 22 -9.61 -7.96 -5.11
C GLU A 22 -8.82 -6.81 -5.74
N HIS A 23 -9.37 -5.60 -5.61
CA HIS A 23 -8.72 -4.37 -6.06
C HIS A 23 -7.79 -3.85 -4.97
N VAL A 24 -6.56 -3.54 -5.33
CA VAL A 24 -5.56 -3.01 -4.39
C VAL A 24 -4.88 -1.78 -4.99
N PRO A 25 -5.20 -0.56 -4.51
CA PRO A 25 -6.20 -0.23 -3.49
C PRO A 25 -7.67 -0.49 -3.89
N PRO A 26 -8.67 -0.33 -3.00
CA PRO A 26 -10.08 -0.51 -3.36
C PRO A 26 -10.47 0.28 -4.60
N GLN A 27 -11.32 -0.30 -5.45
CA GLN A 27 -11.70 0.32 -6.74
C GLN A 27 -12.26 1.74 -6.58
N LYS A 28 -13.10 1.96 -5.56
CA LYS A 28 -13.72 3.27 -5.25
C LYS A 28 -12.74 4.29 -4.66
N ALA A 29 -11.50 3.88 -4.37
CA ALA A 29 -10.39 4.75 -3.94
C ALA A 29 -9.51 5.12 -5.15
N TYR A 30 -10.15 5.48 -6.27
CA TYR A 30 -9.54 5.89 -7.53
C TYR A 30 -8.76 4.80 -8.28
N ASN A 31 -8.96 3.53 -7.93
CA ASN A 31 -8.34 2.40 -8.63
C ASN A 31 -9.34 1.77 -9.62
N ASP A 32 -9.79 2.55 -10.59
CA ASP A 32 -10.76 2.15 -11.63
C ASP A 32 -10.26 2.42 -13.06
N ALA A 33 -9.19 3.21 -13.21
CA ALA A 33 -8.57 3.52 -14.48
C ALA A 33 -7.88 2.30 -15.12
N THR A 34 -7.62 2.40 -16.42
CA THR A 34 -6.76 1.43 -17.11
C THR A 34 -5.32 1.67 -16.72
N ALA A 35 -4.64 0.63 -16.26
CA ALA A 35 -3.21 0.63 -15.97
C ALA A 35 -2.45 -0.22 -16.99
N ILE A 36 -1.19 0.11 -17.20
CA ILE A 36 -0.24 -0.72 -17.95
C ILE A 36 0.75 -1.27 -16.92
N GLU A 37 0.65 -2.57 -16.68
CA GLU A 37 1.52 -3.29 -15.74
C GLU A 37 2.81 -3.67 -16.46
N TYR A 38 3.95 -3.41 -15.83
CA TYR A 38 5.26 -3.81 -16.32
C TYR A 38 5.87 -4.77 -15.31
N GLU A 39 6.41 -5.88 -15.78
CA GLU A 39 7.29 -6.71 -14.96
C GLU A 39 8.69 -6.06 -14.94
N TRP A 40 9.40 -6.20 -13.83
CA TRP A 40 10.72 -5.57 -13.64
C TRP A 40 11.68 -5.93 -14.79
N GLU A 41 11.67 -7.20 -15.20
CA GLU A 41 12.51 -7.76 -16.27
C GLU A 41 12.23 -7.10 -17.62
N ASP A 42 10.96 -6.77 -17.91
CA ASP A 42 10.52 -6.16 -19.17
C ASP A 42 10.93 -4.69 -19.35
N SER A 43 11.24 -3.99 -18.26
CA SER A 43 11.40 -2.53 -18.28
C SER A 43 12.79 -2.02 -17.89
N SER A 44 13.56 -2.79 -17.12
CA SER A 44 14.84 -2.36 -16.55
C SER A 44 16.06 -2.96 -17.25
N LEU A 45 16.01 -4.22 -17.69
CA LEU A 45 17.18 -4.95 -18.21
C LEU A 45 17.51 -4.68 -19.68
N THR A 46 16.53 -4.29 -20.50
CA THR A 46 16.71 -4.20 -21.96
C THR A 46 16.77 -2.77 -22.51
N GLY A 47 16.53 -1.76 -21.67
CA GLY A 47 16.42 -0.35 -22.09
C GLY A 47 15.25 -0.06 -23.05
N LYS A 48 14.48 -1.08 -23.44
CA LYS A 48 13.27 -0.97 -24.23
C LYS A 48 12.08 -1.05 -23.28
N ARG A 49 11.13 -0.13 -23.39
CA ARG A 49 9.83 -0.30 -22.73
C ARG A 49 9.17 -1.53 -23.35
N GLY A 50 9.13 -2.64 -22.62
CA GLY A 50 8.29 -3.79 -22.99
C GLY A 50 6.85 -3.33 -23.25
N LYS A 51 6.07 -4.10 -24.01
CA LYS A 51 4.69 -3.69 -24.37
C LYS A 51 3.76 -3.57 -23.16
N GLY A 52 4.18 -4.07 -22.00
CA GLY A 52 3.39 -4.07 -20.76
C GLY A 52 2.11 -4.88 -20.92
N ARG A 53 1.43 -5.14 -19.80
CA ARG A 53 0.14 -5.80 -19.78
C ARG A 53 -0.94 -4.80 -19.43
N GLN A 54 -1.87 -4.60 -20.35
CA GLN A 54 -3.03 -3.74 -20.09
C GLN A 54 -3.95 -4.38 -19.05
N ARG A 55 -4.31 -3.61 -18.02
CA ARG A 55 -5.24 -3.95 -16.95
C ARG A 55 -6.36 -2.93 -16.94
N GLN A 56 -7.55 -3.32 -17.41
CA GLN A 56 -8.72 -2.46 -17.43
C GLN A 56 -9.50 -2.57 -16.11
N GLY A 57 -10.04 -1.44 -15.64
CA GLY A 57 -10.94 -1.38 -14.50
C GLY A 57 -10.26 -1.34 -13.13
N GLY A 58 -8.95 -1.05 -13.07
CA GLY A 58 -8.16 -1.01 -11.85
C GLY A 58 -7.24 -2.20 -11.62
N LEU A 59 -6.17 -1.96 -10.86
CA LEU A 59 -5.18 -2.95 -10.44
C LEU A 59 -5.73 -3.86 -9.34
N GLY A 60 -5.40 -5.14 -9.42
CA GLY A 60 -5.88 -6.12 -8.47
C GLY A 60 -5.37 -7.52 -8.80
N ALA A 61 -5.71 -8.47 -7.94
CA ALA A 61 -5.28 -9.85 -8.10
C ALA A 61 -6.30 -10.83 -7.52
N TYR A 62 -6.26 -12.06 -8.02
CA TYR A 62 -7.00 -13.18 -7.44
C TYR A 62 -6.15 -13.79 -6.32
N THR A 63 -6.29 -13.26 -5.11
CA THR A 63 -5.44 -13.63 -3.95
C THR A 63 -6.24 -14.04 -2.72
N LEU A 64 -7.51 -13.64 -2.63
CA LEU A 64 -8.36 -13.86 -1.47
C LEU A 64 -9.54 -14.77 -1.80
N CYS A 65 -9.92 -15.65 -0.87
CA CYS A 65 -11.21 -16.35 -0.96
C CYS A 65 -12.37 -15.34 -0.86
N GLU A 66 -13.53 -15.74 -1.37
CA GLU A 66 -14.72 -14.88 -1.41
C GLU A 66 -15.13 -14.36 -0.03
N GLN A 67 -15.04 -15.20 1.00
CA GLN A 67 -15.38 -14.83 2.38
C GLN A 67 -14.43 -13.76 2.94
N CYS A 68 -13.11 -13.96 2.82
CA CYS A 68 -12.14 -12.98 3.31
C CYS A 68 -12.32 -11.65 2.59
N ASN A 69 -12.44 -11.68 1.26
CA ASN A 69 -12.60 -10.47 0.46
C ASN A 69 -13.89 -9.70 0.80
N ALA A 70 -15.03 -10.41 0.89
CA ALA A 70 -16.30 -9.81 1.27
C ALA A 70 -16.27 -9.22 2.69
N ASN A 71 -15.66 -9.94 3.63
CA ASN A 71 -15.50 -9.48 5.01
C ASN A 71 -14.64 -8.22 5.05
N THR A 72 -13.38 -8.28 4.63
CA THR A 72 -12.46 -7.13 4.73
C THR A 72 -12.96 -5.92 3.94
N GLY A 73 -13.53 -6.15 2.75
CA GLY A 73 -14.12 -5.10 1.93
C GLY A 73 -15.33 -4.42 2.58
N SER A 74 -16.22 -5.18 3.23
CA SER A 74 -17.38 -4.63 3.94
C SER A 74 -17.02 -3.98 5.29
N TRP A 75 -16.01 -4.51 5.98
CA TRP A 75 -15.61 -4.04 7.31
C TRP A 75 -14.74 -2.79 7.26
N TYR A 76 -13.77 -2.74 6.33
CA TYR A 76 -12.70 -1.75 6.33
C TYR A 76 -12.65 -0.90 5.06
N GLY A 77 -13.09 -1.46 3.93
CA GLY A 77 -12.93 -0.83 2.61
C GLY A 77 -13.62 0.54 2.48
N SER A 78 -14.79 0.73 3.08
CA SER A 78 -15.51 2.00 3.06
C SER A 78 -14.73 3.13 3.75
N GLU A 79 -14.05 2.82 4.85
CA GLU A 79 -13.23 3.78 5.57
C GLU A 79 -11.98 4.14 4.75
N TYR A 80 -11.31 3.17 4.15
CA TYR A 80 -10.18 3.46 3.26
C TYR A 80 -10.58 4.39 2.09
N VAL A 81 -11.76 4.16 1.49
CA VAL A 81 -12.29 5.04 0.43
C VAL A 81 -12.52 6.46 0.94
N LYS A 82 -13.03 6.63 2.16
CA LYS A 82 -13.19 7.94 2.78
C LYS A 82 -11.84 8.65 2.92
N TRP A 83 -10.83 7.97 3.46
CA TRP A 83 -9.49 8.51 3.58
C TRP A 83 -8.89 8.90 2.23
N ALA A 84 -9.03 8.04 1.22
CA ALA A 84 -8.53 8.34 -0.13
C ALA A 84 -9.21 9.57 -0.74
N ARG A 85 -10.53 9.75 -0.55
CA ARG A 85 -11.23 10.94 -1.05
C ARG A 85 -10.79 12.22 -0.34
N THR A 86 -10.69 12.17 0.99
CA THR A 86 -10.20 13.31 1.78
C THR A 86 -8.76 13.65 1.44
N GLY A 87 -7.88 12.63 1.39
CA GLY A 87 -6.48 12.79 1.02
C GLY A 87 -6.31 13.36 -0.39
N HIS A 88 -7.11 12.90 -1.36
CA HIS A 88 -7.08 13.45 -2.71
C HIS A 88 -7.46 14.93 -2.75
N SER A 89 -8.52 15.34 -2.04
CA SER A 89 -8.93 16.75 -1.97
C SER A 89 -7.85 17.65 -1.34
N ILE A 90 -7.19 17.17 -0.28
CA ILE A 90 -6.10 17.90 0.39
C ILE A 90 -4.89 17.99 -0.54
N LEU A 91 -4.51 16.86 -1.15
CA LEU A 91 -3.37 16.79 -2.06
C LEU A 91 -3.56 17.72 -3.27
N GLN A 92 -4.75 17.77 -3.87
CA GLN A 92 -5.04 18.71 -4.96
C GLN A 92 -4.85 20.17 -4.54
N GLN A 93 -5.34 20.55 -3.36
CA GLN A 93 -5.13 21.91 -2.83
C GLN A 93 -3.65 22.21 -2.62
N TRP A 94 -2.90 21.27 -2.04
CA TRP A 94 -1.47 21.43 -1.80
C TRP A 94 -0.67 21.55 -3.09
N MET A 95 -1.00 20.75 -4.11
CA MET A 95 -0.38 20.85 -5.43
C MET A 95 -0.61 22.23 -6.06
N ASN A 96 -1.80 22.80 -5.91
CA ASN A 96 -2.10 24.15 -6.41
C ASN A 96 -1.36 25.25 -5.64
N LEU A 97 -1.10 25.03 -4.35
CA LEU A 97 -0.40 25.98 -3.47
C LEU A 97 1.12 25.77 -3.42
N GLY A 98 1.66 24.74 -4.08
CA GLY A 98 3.08 24.38 -4.03
C GLY A 98 3.54 23.83 -2.67
N VAL A 99 2.63 23.29 -1.86
CA VAL A 99 2.93 22.71 -0.55
C VAL A 99 3.46 21.29 -0.71
N SER A 100 4.70 21.05 -0.24
CA SER A 100 5.34 19.72 -0.29
C SER A 100 5.19 18.92 1.00
N GLU A 101 4.88 19.55 2.12
CA GLU A 101 4.68 18.93 3.43
C GLU A 101 3.87 19.89 4.32
N SER A 102 2.91 19.37 5.06
CA SER A 102 2.18 20.16 6.06
C SER A 102 1.45 19.25 7.05
N THR A 103 1.02 19.85 8.16
CA THR A 103 0.21 19.17 9.18
C THR A 103 -1.25 19.55 9.02
N PHE A 104 -2.14 18.57 9.07
CA PHE A 104 -3.58 18.75 8.94
C PHE A 104 -4.33 17.70 9.76
N THR A 105 -5.62 17.91 9.97
CA THR A 105 -6.45 16.97 10.72
C THR A 105 -7.49 16.36 9.80
N ILE A 106 -7.55 15.04 9.75
CA ILE A 106 -8.66 14.32 9.11
C ILE A 106 -9.75 14.12 10.15
N LEU A 107 -10.96 14.57 9.83
CA LEU A 107 -12.08 14.60 10.77
C LEU A 107 -12.96 13.35 10.69
N ASN A 108 -13.48 12.93 11.84
CA ASN A 108 -14.53 11.92 12.00
C ASN A 108 -14.19 10.57 11.35
N VAL A 109 -12.96 10.08 11.51
CA VAL A 109 -12.47 8.84 10.88
C VAL A 109 -12.34 7.69 11.88
N TYR A 110 -12.25 6.47 11.36
CA TYR A 110 -12.04 5.23 12.11
C TYR A 110 -10.63 4.67 11.84
N PRO A 111 -9.60 5.07 12.61
CA PRO A 111 -8.19 4.79 12.25
C PRO A 111 -7.87 3.30 12.21
N LEU A 112 -8.43 2.50 13.12
CA LEU A 112 -8.20 1.05 13.14
C LEU A 112 -8.71 0.40 11.84
N ARG A 113 -9.86 0.83 11.32
CA ARG A 113 -10.40 0.30 10.05
C ARG A 113 -9.49 0.65 8.87
N PHE A 114 -8.99 1.89 8.81
CA PHE A 114 -8.02 2.29 7.78
C PHE A 114 -6.74 1.45 7.84
N LEU A 115 -6.19 1.25 9.04
CA LEU A 115 -5.01 0.42 9.25
C LEU A 115 -5.26 -1.03 8.81
N LYS A 116 -6.39 -1.63 9.21
CA LYS A 116 -6.75 -3.01 8.82
C LYS A 116 -6.95 -3.19 7.32
N GLN A 117 -7.54 -2.22 6.62
CA GLN A 117 -7.58 -2.26 5.16
C GLN A 117 -6.15 -2.19 4.57
N THR A 118 -5.27 -1.37 5.15
CA THR A 118 -3.87 -1.29 4.73
C THR A 118 -3.17 -2.64 4.88
N VAL A 119 -3.33 -3.33 6.01
CA VAL A 119 -2.78 -4.69 6.20
C VAL A 119 -3.38 -5.69 5.21
N THR A 120 -4.70 -5.64 4.97
CA THR A 120 -5.38 -6.49 3.97
C THR A 120 -4.76 -6.33 2.58
N MET A 121 -4.47 -5.08 2.18
CA MET A 121 -3.84 -4.78 0.90
C MET A 121 -2.41 -5.33 0.81
N PHE A 122 -1.64 -5.29 1.90
CA PHE A 122 -0.30 -5.90 1.95
C PHE A 122 -0.34 -7.43 1.88
N PHE A 123 -1.30 -8.09 2.54
CA PHE A 123 -1.52 -9.53 2.35
C PHE A 123 -1.76 -9.88 0.88
N SER A 124 -2.60 -9.10 0.19
CA SER A 124 -2.87 -9.31 -1.23
C SER A 124 -1.65 -9.03 -2.11
N LEU A 125 -0.90 -7.95 -1.84
CA LEU A 125 0.30 -7.60 -2.58
C LEU A 125 1.37 -8.69 -2.47
N ILE A 126 1.73 -9.07 -1.24
CA ILE A 126 2.80 -10.04 -0.98
C ILE A 126 2.36 -11.42 -1.47
N GLY A 127 1.12 -11.81 -1.14
CA GLY A 127 0.56 -13.10 -1.53
C GLY A 127 0.39 -13.29 -3.04
N GLN A 128 0.31 -12.22 -3.82
CA GLN A 128 0.37 -12.31 -5.29
C GLN A 128 1.66 -12.99 -5.79
N TYR A 129 2.77 -12.87 -5.03
CA TYR A 129 4.08 -13.40 -5.40
C TYR A 129 4.47 -14.62 -4.55
N SER A 130 4.20 -14.59 -3.24
CA SER A 130 4.59 -15.67 -2.31
C SER A 130 3.50 -16.69 -2.03
N GLY A 131 2.27 -16.49 -2.54
CA GLY A 131 1.10 -17.24 -2.08
C GLY A 131 0.85 -17.05 -0.58
N PRO A 132 0.28 -18.05 0.13
CA PRO A 132 -0.11 -17.94 1.54
C PRO A 132 1.08 -17.99 2.52
N VAL A 133 2.33 -18.02 2.05
CA VAL A 133 3.52 -18.13 2.91
C VAL A 133 3.60 -17.00 3.94
N PHE A 134 3.27 -15.77 3.52
CA PHE A 134 3.28 -14.61 4.42
C PHE A 134 2.27 -14.76 5.56
N SER A 135 1.02 -15.18 5.29
CA SER A 135 0.05 -15.39 6.37
C SER A 135 0.39 -16.59 7.24
N ALA A 136 0.94 -17.67 6.66
CA ALA A 136 1.40 -18.83 7.42
C ALA A 136 2.51 -18.48 8.42
N ASN A 137 3.41 -17.56 8.07
CA ASN A 137 4.49 -17.09 8.94
C ASN A 137 4.05 -16.00 9.93
N HIS A 138 2.89 -15.37 9.72
CA HIS A 138 2.38 -14.27 10.55
C HIS A 138 0.90 -14.48 10.95
N PRO A 139 0.57 -15.56 11.69
CA PRO A 139 -0.81 -15.89 12.06
C PRO A 139 -1.48 -14.80 12.91
N GLN A 140 -0.74 -14.12 13.79
CA GLN A 140 -1.29 -13.03 14.59
C GLN A 140 -1.66 -11.80 13.73
N LEU A 141 -0.95 -11.54 12.63
CA LEU A 141 -1.28 -10.47 11.69
C LEU A 141 -2.52 -10.84 10.86
N MET A 142 -2.69 -12.12 10.54
CA MET A 142 -3.92 -12.65 9.93
C MET A 142 -5.11 -12.46 10.88
N GLU A 143 -4.98 -12.85 12.15
CA GLU A 143 -6.02 -12.68 13.18
C GLU A 143 -6.41 -11.20 13.36
N PHE A 144 -5.42 -10.29 13.35
CA PHE A 144 -5.66 -8.84 13.42
C PHE A 144 -6.61 -8.35 12.32
N VAL A 145 -6.53 -8.92 11.11
CA VAL A 145 -7.38 -8.54 9.98
C VAL A 145 -8.71 -9.30 9.96
N LEU A 146 -8.72 -10.58 10.35
CA LEU A 146 -9.91 -11.44 10.27
C LEU A 146 -10.87 -11.29 11.44
N ASP A 147 -10.45 -10.68 12.55
CA ASP A 147 -11.34 -10.23 13.61
C ASP A 147 -11.45 -8.70 13.57
N ARG A 148 -12.68 -8.18 13.40
CA ARG A 148 -12.96 -6.73 13.37
C ARG A 148 -12.54 -6.01 14.64
N GLN A 149 -12.78 -6.61 15.80
CA GLN A 149 -12.57 -5.95 17.09
C GLN A 149 -11.13 -6.10 17.60
N ASN A 150 -10.35 -7.04 17.05
CA ASN A 150 -8.97 -7.25 17.45
C ASN A 150 -8.08 -6.03 17.09
N ASN A 151 -7.60 -5.31 18.10
CA ASN A 151 -6.67 -4.19 17.92
C ASN A 151 -5.22 -4.55 18.28
N GLN A 152 -4.95 -5.83 18.55
CA GLN A 152 -3.63 -6.36 18.87
C GLN A 152 -2.83 -6.60 17.59
N LEU A 153 -2.20 -5.54 17.07
CA LEU A 153 -1.22 -5.67 16.00
C LEU A 153 0.07 -6.29 16.57
N PRO A 154 0.62 -7.36 15.95
CA PRO A 154 1.86 -7.98 16.39
C PRO A 154 3.03 -7.00 16.42
N ASP A 155 3.93 -7.21 17.37
CA ASP A 155 5.15 -6.41 17.47
C ASP A 155 6.05 -6.61 16.24
N GLY A 156 6.87 -5.60 15.92
CA GLY A 156 7.77 -5.62 14.77
C GLY A 156 7.16 -5.05 13.48
N PHE A 157 5.84 -5.05 13.32
CA PHE A 157 5.19 -4.42 12.17
C PHE A 157 4.99 -2.92 12.39
N ARG A 158 5.46 -2.11 11.43
CA ARG A 158 5.18 -0.67 11.39
C ARG A 158 4.63 -0.27 10.04
N PHE A 159 3.73 0.72 10.07
CA PHE A 159 3.01 1.19 8.89
C PHE A 159 3.24 2.67 8.72
N TRP A 160 3.47 3.09 7.48
CA TRP A 160 3.80 4.47 7.15
C TRP A 160 3.00 4.95 5.96
N MET A 161 2.82 6.27 5.88
CA MET A 161 2.03 6.90 4.83
C MET A 161 2.64 8.23 4.40
N ASN A 162 2.53 8.51 3.10
CA ASN A 162 2.78 9.81 2.48
C ASN A 162 1.70 10.11 1.45
N PHE A 163 1.66 11.37 1.00
CA PHE A 163 0.93 11.71 -0.21
C PHE A 163 1.71 11.30 -1.46
N TYR A 164 0.97 10.79 -2.44
CA TYR A 164 1.49 10.37 -3.74
C TYR A 164 0.62 10.98 -4.85
N PRO A 165 1.12 11.97 -5.60
CA PRO A 165 0.31 12.72 -6.56
C PRO A 165 0.15 11.97 -7.88
N TYR A 166 -0.90 12.36 -8.61
CA TYR A 166 -0.97 12.06 -10.04
C TYR A 166 0.10 12.85 -10.78
N ASN A 167 0.71 12.22 -11.79
CA ASN A 167 1.46 12.94 -12.79
C ASN A 167 0.47 13.59 -13.78
N TYR A 168 0.36 14.91 -13.77
CA TYR A 168 -0.54 15.63 -14.68
C TYR A 168 0.08 15.90 -16.06
N SER A 169 1.41 15.76 -16.19
CA SER A 169 2.15 15.97 -17.43
C SER A 169 2.39 14.67 -18.21
N GLY A 170 1.84 13.54 -17.76
CA GLY A 170 2.05 12.24 -18.38
C GLY A 170 1.42 11.09 -17.60
N PRO A 171 1.77 9.83 -17.90
CA PRO A 171 1.25 8.70 -17.13
C PRO A 171 1.74 8.78 -15.67
N THR A 172 0.84 8.43 -14.75
CA THR A 172 1.19 8.26 -13.34
C THR A 172 1.82 6.88 -13.14
N SER A 173 3.04 6.84 -12.61
CA SER A 173 3.68 5.59 -12.23
C SER A 173 3.04 5.05 -10.95
N LEU A 174 2.44 3.87 -11.00
CA LEU A 174 1.95 3.16 -9.82
C LEU A 174 3.04 2.18 -9.37
N ARG A 175 3.27 2.01 -8.06
CA ARG A 175 4.27 1.07 -7.53
C ARG A 175 3.62 0.08 -6.58
N ARG A 176 3.97 -1.20 -6.75
CA ARG A 176 3.47 -2.33 -5.97
C ARG A 176 4.66 -3.25 -5.67
N MET A 177 5.40 -2.92 -4.61
CA MET A 177 6.62 -3.62 -4.22
C MET A 177 6.34 -4.59 -3.08
N PRO A 178 6.30 -5.92 -3.35
CA PRO A 178 6.12 -6.91 -2.29
C PRO A 178 7.37 -7.04 -1.40
N LEU A 179 8.51 -6.51 -1.84
CA LEU A 179 9.74 -6.37 -1.05
C LEU A 179 10.67 -5.37 -1.78
N ALA A 180 11.11 -4.34 -1.08
CA ALA A 180 12.09 -3.36 -1.54
C ALA A 180 13.08 -3.02 -0.43
N ALA A 181 14.24 -2.46 -0.80
CA ALA A 181 15.24 -1.99 0.15
C ALA A 181 15.65 -0.55 -0.17
N LYS A 182 15.67 0.32 0.83
CA LYS A 182 16.15 1.70 0.74
C LYS A 182 17.45 1.82 1.50
N ILE A 183 18.52 2.09 0.76
CA ILE A 183 19.86 2.33 1.31
C ILE A 183 20.12 3.83 1.28
N THR A 184 20.28 4.43 2.46
CA THR A 184 20.72 5.82 2.59
C THR A 184 22.23 5.82 2.68
N VAL A 185 22.88 6.60 1.82
CA VAL A 185 24.33 6.70 1.77
C VAL A 185 24.79 8.14 1.94
N ILE A 186 25.94 8.32 2.56
CA ILE A 186 26.61 9.63 2.68
C ILE A 186 27.92 9.56 1.89
N GLN A 187 28.14 10.55 1.03
CA GLN A 187 29.44 10.81 0.44
C GLN A 187 30.21 11.74 1.38
N ASP A 188 31.46 11.41 1.68
CA ASP A 188 32.35 12.33 2.38
C ASP A 188 32.66 13.54 1.47
N ALA A 189 32.89 14.72 2.07
CA ALA A 189 33.12 15.99 1.38
C ALA A 189 34.29 15.95 0.37
N ASN A 190 35.15 14.93 0.47
CA ASN A 190 36.33 14.72 -0.37
C ASN A 190 36.17 13.60 -1.42
N GLY A 191 34.94 13.12 -1.70
CA GLY A 191 34.68 12.14 -2.77
C GLY A 191 35.23 10.73 -2.54
N ARG A 192 35.52 10.35 -1.28
CA ARG A 192 35.95 9.00 -0.84
C ARG A 192 34.75 8.18 -0.31
N PRO A 193 34.88 6.85 -0.08
CA PRO A 193 33.86 5.86 -0.45
C PRO A 193 32.52 6.03 0.27
N ILE A 194 31.47 5.73 -0.50
CA ILE A 194 30.06 5.71 -0.09
C ILE A 194 29.90 4.92 1.21
N ARG A 195 29.54 5.60 2.30
CA ARG A 195 29.17 4.94 3.57
C ARG A 195 27.66 4.76 3.63
N VAL A 196 27.23 3.53 3.90
CA VAL A 196 25.82 3.24 4.20
C VAL A 196 25.50 3.80 5.58
N GLN A 197 24.57 4.76 5.63
CA GLN A 197 24.04 5.33 6.86
C GLN A 197 22.91 4.47 7.42
N ASN A 198 22.04 3.97 6.55
CA ASN A 198 20.88 3.17 6.92
C ASN A 198 20.48 2.25 5.76
N ALA A 199 19.97 1.06 6.07
CA ALA A 199 19.31 0.18 5.12
C ALA A 199 17.98 -0.27 5.74
N ALA A 200 16.88 -0.01 5.05
CA ALA A 200 15.54 -0.42 5.48
C ALA A 200 14.89 -1.27 4.40
N THR A 201 14.38 -2.44 4.77
CA THR A 201 13.51 -3.25 3.93
C THR A 201 12.05 -2.86 4.18
N PHE A 202 11.26 -2.80 3.13
CA PHE A 202 9.87 -2.38 3.20
C PHE A 202 9.06 -2.93 2.03
N GLU A 203 7.75 -3.02 2.23
CA GLU A 203 6.77 -3.23 1.17
C GLU A 203 6.08 -1.91 0.83
N GLU A 204 5.70 -1.71 -0.42
CA GLU A 204 5.09 -0.46 -0.88
C GLU A 204 3.84 -0.68 -1.74
N ILE A 205 2.82 0.13 -1.46
CA ILE A 205 1.69 0.38 -2.35
C ILE A 205 1.62 1.90 -2.61
N ALA A 206 2.17 2.34 -3.74
CA ALA A 206 2.08 3.73 -4.20
C ALA A 206 1.01 3.86 -5.28
N HIS A 207 -0.13 4.41 -4.87
CA HIS A 207 -1.27 4.69 -5.74
C HIS A 207 -1.99 5.94 -5.22
N PRO A 208 -2.19 6.98 -6.05
CA PRO A 208 -2.78 8.22 -5.56
C PRO A 208 -4.11 8.00 -4.81
N PRO A 209 -4.33 8.72 -3.71
CA PRO A 209 -3.50 9.83 -3.22
C PRO A 209 -2.36 9.40 -2.29
N PHE A 210 -2.16 8.10 -2.02
CA PHE A 210 -1.26 7.65 -0.95
C PHE A 210 -0.10 6.81 -1.47
N ALA A 211 1.05 6.94 -0.81
CA ALA A 211 2.05 5.90 -0.79
C ALA A 211 2.06 5.29 0.62
N LEU A 212 1.76 4.00 0.68
CA LEU A 212 1.70 3.23 1.92
C LEU A 212 2.91 2.31 1.99
N TYR A 213 3.48 2.21 3.18
CA TYR A 213 4.64 1.38 3.46
C TYR A 213 4.37 0.47 4.64
N MET A 214 4.87 -0.76 4.54
CA MET A 214 4.99 -1.68 5.68
C MET A 214 6.48 -1.96 5.89
N THR A 215 6.88 -2.05 7.15
CA THR A 215 8.22 -2.47 7.55
C THR A 215 8.10 -3.50 8.66
N MET A 216 8.96 -4.51 8.63
CA MET A 216 9.07 -5.55 9.65
C MET A 216 10.26 -5.29 10.57
N ASP A 217 10.40 -6.08 11.64
CA ASP A 217 11.50 -6.01 12.62
C ASP A 217 11.72 -4.61 13.21
N ASN A 218 10.63 -3.86 13.41
CA ASN A 218 10.64 -2.48 13.87
C ASN A 218 11.43 -1.51 12.96
N GLY A 219 11.56 -1.85 11.67
CA GLY A 219 12.18 -1.02 10.67
C GLY A 219 11.57 0.38 10.62
N VAL A 220 12.42 1.39 10.44
CA VAL A 220 12.00 2.78 10.31
C VAL A 220 12.00 3.17 8.84
N PHE A 221 10.90 3.74 8.37
CA PHE A 221 10.84 4.30 7.02
C PHE A 221 11.04 5.82 7.04
N PRO A 222 12.19 6.34 6.56
CA PRO A 222 12.49 7.76 6.69
C PRO A 222 11.61 8.61 5.77
N ASN A 223 11.21 9.79 6.27
CA ASN A 223 10.40 10.77 5.55
C ASN A 223 8.97 10.30 5.23
N ALA A 224 8.35 9.50 6.10
CA ALA A 224 6.93 9.17 6.04
C ALA A 224 6.29 9.29 7.43
N GLN A 225 4.99 9.55 7.47
CA GLN A 225 4.23 9.57 8.72
C GLN A 225 3.98 8.15 9.19
N GLU A 226 4.39 7.81 10.41
CA GLU A 226 4.03 6.54 11.03
C GLU A 226 2.53 6.56 11.39
N ILE A 227 1.81 5.51 11.03
CA ILE A 227 0.38 5.31 11.31
C ILE A 227 0.12 4.05 12.15
N THR A 228 1.17 3.36 12.62
CA THR A 228 1.08 2.15 13.46
C THR A 228 0.21 2.38 14.71
N ALA A 229 0.28 3.59 15.29
CA ALA A 229 -0.50 3.98 16.47
C ALA A 229 -2.02 3.94 16.26
N PHE A 230 -2.52 3.86 15.02
CA PHE A 230 -3.95 3.70 14.75
C PHE A 230 -4.52 2.41 15.35
N LYS A 231 -3.67 1.44 15.69
CA LYS A 231 -4.05 0.25 16.46
C LYS A 231 -4.59 0.55 17.86
N GLN A 232 -4.33 1.74 18.40
CA GLN A 232 -4.77 2.13 19.74
C GLN A 232 -6.27 2.48 19.77
N CYS A 233 -6.86 2.80 18.62
CA CYS A 233 -8.29 3.09 18.51
C CYS A 233 -9.12 1.80 18.45
N GLY A 234 -10.36 1.85 18.95
CA GLY A 234 -11.37 0.80 18.76
C GLY A 234 -11.91 0.74 17.33
N TYR A 235 -12.54 -0.38 16.97
CA TYR A 235 -13.11 -0.58 15.62
C TYR A 235 -14.21 0.44 15.28
N ASP A 236 -15.06 0.78 16.25
CA ASP A 236 -16.14 1.76 16.12
C ASP A 236 -15.78 3.12 16.73
N GLU A 237 -14.51 3.34 17.09
CA GLU A 237 -14.06 4.60 17.67
C GLU A 237 -13.80 5.63 16.57
N MET A 238 -14.63 6.68 16.55
CA MET A 238 -14.54 7.77 15.61
C MET A 238 -13.78 8.94 16.22
N VAL A 239 -12.70 9.36 15.57
CA VAL A 239 -11.80 10.40 16.10
C VAL A 239 -11.34 11.36 15.00
N ASN A 240 -10.74 12.46 15.42
CA ASN A 240 -10.04 13.40 14.55
C ASN A 240 -8.53 13.13 14.66
N ILE A 241 -7.87 12.84 13.55
CA ILE A 241 -6.46 12.44 13.54
C ILE A 241 -5.60 13.54 12.92
N PRO A 242 -4.68 14.17 13.68
CA PRO A 242 -3.66 15.02 13.12
C PRO A 242 -2.60 14.18 12.40
N LEU A 243 -2.18 14.60 11.21
CA LEU A 243 -1.16 13.96 10.39
C LEU A 243 -0.24 14.99 9.78
N THR A 244 1.05 14.66 9.73
CA THR A 244 2.03 15.42 8.96
C THR A 244 2.44 14.58 7.76
N LEU A 245 1.84 14.83 6.59
CA LEU A 245 2.18 14.09 5.38
C LEU A 245 3.10 14.91 4.47
N ARG A 246 4.03 14.21 3.81
CA ARG A 246 4.85 14.75 2.74
C ARG A 246 4.31 14.31 1.39
N VAL A 247 4.40 15.19 0.39
CA VAL A 247 4.17 14.87 -1.02
C VAL A 247 5.44 14.21 -1.57
N MET A 248 5.34 12.92 -1.87
CA MET A 248 6.43 12.14 -2.43
C MET A 248 6.22 11.99 -3.93
N ASN A 249 7.16 12.51 -4.72
CA ASN A 249 7.22 12.24 -6.16
C ASN A 249 7.98 10.93 -6.40
N SER A 250 7.61 10.22 -7.47
CA SER A 250 8.47 9.13 -7.95
C SER A 250 9.77 9.71 -8.50
N SER A 251 10.90 9.44 -7.83
CA SER A 251 12.23 9.69 -8.38
C SER A 251 12.63 8.65 -9.42
N SER A 252 11.93 7.50 -9.47
CA SER A 252 12.18 6.47 -10.45
C SER A 252 11.49 6.80 -11.77
N ARG A 253 12.28 6.83 -12.86
CA ARG A 253 11.77 6.83 -14.24
C ARG A 253 11.17 5.48 -14.64
N TYR A 254 11.33 4.45 -13.80
CA TYR A 254 10.86 3.10 -14.02
C TYR A 254 9.66 2.80 -13.11
N PRO A 255 8.54 2.29 -13.66
CA PRO A 255 7.40 1.86 -12.85
C PRO A 255 7.85 0.72 -11.94
N GLY A 256 7.86 0.98 -10.63
CA GLY A 256 8.26 0.02 -9.62
C GLY A 256 9.79 -0.15 -9.50
N ALA A 257 10.42 0.77 -8.76
CA ALA A 257 11.63 0.44 -8.02
C ALA A 257 11.26 0.11 -6.56
#